data_AF-A0A7J0CHA0-F1
#
_entry.id   AF-A0A7J0CHA0-F1
#
_cell.length_a   1.000
_cell.length_b   1.000
_cell.length_c   1.000
_cell.angle_alpha   90.00
_cell.angle_beta   90.00
_cell.angle_gamma   90.00
#
_symmetry.space_group_name_H-M   'P 1'
#
loop_
_entity.id
_entity.type
_entity.pdbx_description
1 polymer ?
#
loop_
_entity_poly.entity_id
_entity_poly.type
_entity_poly.pdbx_seq_one_letter_code
_entity_poly.pdbx_strand_id
1 'polypeptide(L)'
;MTSTPTGRRVTVDGLDSIAFDRTFRAGIKDVWAAVTEPDRLARWIGEWIGDPSTGSVDFRMLYEGDEHQAELLTIQECQAPTVWSSSRRCPARNSSGT
;
A
#
# COMPACT_ATOMS: atom_id res chain seq x y z
N MET A 1 -13.76 -0.58 26.77
CA MET A 1 -14.54 -0.85 25.54
C MET A 1 -13.76 -1.85 24.72
N THR A 2 -14.35 -2.98 24.34
CA THR A 2 -13.70 -3.96 23.47
C THR A 2 -14.12 -3.67 22.05
N SER A 3 -13.16 -3.33 21.18
CA SER A 3 -13.45 -3.06 19.76
C SER A 3 -13.73 -4.37 19.03
N THR A 4 -14.77 -4.40 18.21
CA THR A 4 -15.03 -5.52 17.30
C THR A 4 -14.25 -5.30 16.00
N PRO A 5 -13.33 -6.20 15.62
CA PRO A 5 -12.59 -6.08 14.37
C PRO A 5 -13.54 -6.20 13.16
N THR A 6 -13.29 -5.39 12.12
CA THR A 6 -14.09 -5.34 10.88
C THR A 6 -13.37 -5.94 9.67
N GLY A 7 -12.30 -6.70 9.91
CA GLY A 7 -11.55 -7.44 8.90
C GLY A 7 -11.59 -8.94 9.17
N ARG A 8 -11.14 -9.74 8.19
CA ARG A 8 -10.98 -11.20 8.35
C ARG A 8 -9.54 -11.60 8.10
N ARG A 9 -9.07 -12.62 8.83
CA ARG A 9 -7.84 -13.33 8.49
C ARG A 9 -8.11 -14.25 7.29
N VAL A 10 -7.21 -14.24 6.32
CA VAL A 10 -7.24 -15.05 5.11
C VAL A 10 -5.85 -15.61 4.83
N THR A 11 -5.77 -16.58 3.92
CA THR A 11 -4.49 -17.05 3.37
C THR A 11 -4.47 -16.71 1.88
N VAL A 12 -3.46 -15.96 1.44
CA VAL A 12 -3.22 -15.59 0.03
C VAL A 12 -1.82 -16.06 -0.33
N ASP A 13 -1.69 -16.86 -1.38
CA ASP A 13 -0.42 -17.44 -1.83
C ASP A 13 0.39 -18.14 -0.72
N GLY A 14 -0.32 -18.79 0.21
CA GLY A 14 0.29 -19.47 1.36
C GLY A 14 0.71 -18.55 2.53
N LEU A 15 0.49 -17.24 2.43
CA LEU A 15 0.79 -16.25 3.46
C LEU A 15 -0.46 -15.84 4.25
N ASP A 16 -0.32 -15.75 5.57
CA ASP A 16 -1.35 -15.16 6.43
C ASP A 16 -1.53 -13.67 6.08
N SER A 17 -2.78 -13.29 5.82
CA SER A 17 -3.16 -11.95 5.35
C SER A 17 -4.41 -11.46 6.06
N ILE A 18 -4.64 -10.13 6.05
CA ILE A 18 -5.85 -9.50 6.57
C ILE A 18 -6.61 -8.87 5.40
N ALA A 19 -7.87 -9.25 5.22
CA ALA A 19 -8.75 -8.69 4.21
C ALA A 19 -9.77 -7.73 4.83
N PHE A 20 -9.99 -6.60 4.15
CA PHE A 20 -10.97 -5.59 4.51
C PHE A 20 -11.87 -5.28 3.32
N ASP A 21 -13.18 -5.44 3.51
CA ASP A 21 -14.19 -4.97 2.57
C ASP A 21 -14.70 -3.59 3.02
N ARG A 22 -14.70 -2.62 2.10
CA ARG A 22 -15.12 -1.24 2.36
C ARG A 22 -16.01 -0.74 1.22
N THR A 23 -17.13 -0.12 1.59
CA THR A 23 -18.04 0.54 0.63
C THR A 23 -17.87 2.04 0.75
N PHE A 24 -17.57 2.70 -0.38
CA PHE A 24 -17.42 4.15 -0.44
C PHE A 24 -18.61 4.78 -1.17
N ARG A 25 -19.03 5.97 -0.72
CA ARG A 25 -20.01 6.81 -1.44
C ARG A 25 -19.32 7.60 -2.56
N ALA A 26 -18.58 6.91 -3.42
CA ALA A 26 -17.79 7.48 -4.51
C ALA A 26 -17.72 6.48 -5.67
N GLY A 27 -17.48 6.97 -6.89
CA GLY A 27 -17.30 6.11 -8.06
C GLY A 27 -15.96 5.38 -8.03
N ILE A 28 -15.85 4.26 -8.76
CA ILE A 28 -14.60 3.47 -8.82
C ILE A 28 -13.40 4.30 -9.30
N LYS A 29 -13.61 5.26 -10.21
CA LYS A 29 -12.54 6.15 -10.70
C LYS A 29 -11.99 7.05 -9.59
N ASP A 30 -12.85 7.55 -8.70
CA ASP A 30 -12.43 8.41 -7.59
C ASP A 30 -11.68 7.61 -6.53
N VAL A 31 -12.15 6.39 -6.23
CA VAL A 31 -11.48 5.47 -5.30
C VAL A 31 -10.13 5.04 -5.87
N TRP A 32 -10.08 4.67 -7.14
CA TRP A 32 -8.84 4.33 -7.85
C TRP A 32 -7.84 5.48 -7.79
N ALA A 33 -8.26 6.69 -8.17
CA ALA A 33 -7.43 7.88 -8.10
C ALA A 33 -6.91 8.15 -6.68
N ALA A 34 -7.74 7.94 -5.65
CA ALA A 34 -7.34 8.11 -4.26
C ALA A 34 -6.25 7.12 -3.79
N VAL A 35 -6.13 5.95 -4.43
CA VAL A 35 -5.11 4.95 -4.10
C VAL A 35 -3.92 4.93 -5.07
N THR A 36 -4.07 5.45 -6.30
CA THR A 36 -3.00 5.40 -7.32
C THR A 36 -2.42 6.75 -7.70
N GLU A 37 -3.14 7.88 -7.63
CA GLU A 37 -2.60 9.19 -8.02
C GLU A 37 -1.80 9.81 -6.86
N PRO A 38 -0.54 10.23 -7.05
CA PRO A 38 0.33 10.72 -5.95
C PRO A 38 -0.33 11.80 -5.10
N ASP A 39 -0.84 12.85 -5.73
CA ASP A 39 -1.44 14.01 -5.06
C ASP A 39 -2.75 13.69 -4.32
N ARG A 40 -3.42 12.60 -4.68
CA ARG A 40 -4.63 12.15 -3.97
C ARG A 40 -4.29 11.19 -2.84
N LEU A 41 -3.32 10.30 -3.05
CA LEU A 41 -2.80 9.40 -2.05
C LEU A 41 -2.17 10.18 -0.88
N ALA A 42 -1.46 11.27 -1.18
CA ALA A 42 -0.79 12.14 -0.23
C ALA A 42 -1.74 12.73 0.82
N ARG A 43 -3.04 12.81 0.53
CA ARG A 43 -4.05 13.40 1.42
C ARG A 43 -4.42 12.53 2.61
N TRP A 44 -4.05 11.24 2.60
CA TRP A 44 -4.52 10.31 3.63
C TRP A 44 -3.52 9.24 4.06
N ILE A 45 -2.46 9.00 3.31
CA ILE A 45 -1.44 8.02 3.71
C ILE A 45 -0.01 8.47 3.39
N GLY A 46 0.24 8.83 2.13
CA GLY A 46 1.60 9.00 1.66
C GLY A 46 1.67 9.44 0.21
N GLU A 47 2.85 9.88 -0.22
CA GLU A 47 3.12 10.24 -1.61
C GLU A 47 4.08 9.23 -2.23
N TRP A 48 4.07 9.12 -3.56
CA TRP A 48 5.12 8.42 -4.28
C TRP A 48 5.68 9.28 -5.42
N ILE A 49 6.95 9.04 -5.76
CA ILE A 49 7.66 9.68 -6.86
C ILE A 49 8.26 8.59 -7.76
N GLY A 50 8.32 8.84 -9.06
CA GLY A 50 8.86 7.93 -10.06
C GLY A 50 7.87 7.64 -11.18
N ASP A 51 8.18 6.64 -12.00
CA ASP A 51 7.29 6.16 -13.04
C ASP A 51 6.78 4.75 -12.67
N PRO A 52 5.48 4.58 -12.36
CA PRO A 52 4.92 3.30 -11.97
C PRO A 52 5.01 2.25 -13.08
N SER A 53 5.16 2.65 -14.36
CA SER A 53 5.33 1.71 -15.47
C SER A 53 6.68 0.97 -15.44
N THR A 54 7.65 1.47 -14.66
CA THR A 54 8.95 0.82 -14.45
C THR A 54 8.90 -0.34 -13.45
N GLY A 55 7.76 -0.55 -12.79
CA GLY A 55 7.55 -1.62 -11.81
C GLY A 55 7.88 -1.24 -10.37
N SER A 56 8.40 -0.04 -10.11
CA SER A 56 8.59 0.46 -8.74
C SER A 56 8.59 1.98 -8.64
N VAL A 57 8.25 2.50 -7.45
CA VAL A 57 8.27 3.93 -7.12
C VAL A 57 8.84 4.13 -5.71
N ASP A 58 9.35 5.32 -5.42
CA ASP A 58 9.74 5.71 -4.07
C ASP A 58 8.51 6.21 -3.33
N PHE A 59 8.07 5.51 -2.30
CA PHE A 59 6.86 5.83 -1.52
C PHE A 59 7.23 6.31 -0.11
N ARG A 60 6.67 7.45 0.30
CA ARG A 60 6.85 8.02 1.64
C ARG A 60 5.50 8.18 2.33
N MET A 61 5.37 7.68 3.55
CA MET A 61 4.20 7.93 4.40
C MET A 61 4.31 9.31 5.03
N LEU A 62 3.24 10.10 4.99
CA LEU A 62 3.27 11.52 5.37
C LEU A 62 2.75 11.79 6.79
N TYR A 63 2.13 10.81 7.44
CA TYR A 63 1.44 10.98 8.73
C TYR A 63 2.08 10.20 9.88
N GLU A 64 3.27 9.63 9.67
CA GLU A 64 3.96 8.79 10.66
C GLU A 64 5.13 9.51 11.35
N GLY A 65 5.47 10.75 10.93
CA GLY A 65 6.61 11.53 11.46
C GLY A 65 7.63 11.88 10.38
N ASP A 66 8.31 13.02 10.55
CA ASP A 66 9.25 13.56 9.55
C ASP A 66 10.53 12.71 9.39
N GLU A 67 10.84 11.86 10.35
CA GLU A 67 11.94 10.90 10.29
C GLU A 67 11.73 9.80 9.25
N HIS A 68 10.49 9.54 8.84
CA HIS A 68 10.16 8.48 7.90
C HIS A 68 10.58 8.84 6.47
N GLN A 69 11.60 8.12 6.00
CA GLN A 69 12.13 8.28 4.64
C GLN A 69 11.28 7.53 3.61
N ALA A 70 11.46 7.89 2.35
CA ALA A 70 10.86 7.14 1.25
C ALA A 70 11.47 5.72 1.17
N GLU A 71 10.65 4.74 0.83
CA GLU A 71 11.03 3.35 0.61
C GLU A 71 10.63 2.89 -0.79
N LEU A 72 11.41 1.98 -1.37
CA LEU A 72 11.09 1.41 -2.68
C LEU A 72 9.85 0.50 -2.58
N LEU A 73 8.77 0.91 -3.25
CA LEU A 73 7.54 0.14 -3.40
C LEU A 73 7.55 -0.58 -4.75
N THR A 74 7.48 -1.92 -4.74
CA THR A 74 7.36 -2.72 -5.96
C THR A 74 5.89 -2.87 -6.35
N ILE A 75 5.56 -2.55 -7.60
CA ILE A 75 4.22 -2.73 -8.17
C ILE A 75 4.15 -4.13 -8.79
N GLN A 76 3.22 -4.94 -8.30
CA GLN A 76 3.09 -6.34 -8.75
C GLN A 76 2.01 -6.47 -9.82
N GLU A 77 0.90 -5.75 -9.66
CA GLU A 77 -0.21 -5.74 -10.61
C GLU A 77 -0.84 -4.35 -10.69
N CYS A 78 -1.18 -3.94 -11.91
CA CYS A 78 -1.90 -2.71 -12.18
C CYS A 78 -2.87 -2.92 -13.36
N GLN A 79 -4.13 -3.19 -13.04
CA GLN A 79 -5.22 -3.29 -13.99
C GLN A 79 -6.26 -2.22 -13.66
N ALA A 80 -6.07 -1.03 -14.20
CA ALA A 80 -6.94 0.09 -13.89
C ALA A 80 -8.37 -0.15 -14.41
N PRO A 81 -9.43 0.19 -13.63
CA PRO A 81 -9.43 0.71 -12.26
C PRO A 81 -9.77 -0.36 -11.20
N THR A 82 -9.53 -1.65 -11.47
CA THR A 82 -10.09 -2.77 -10.70
C THR A 82 -9.10 -3.50 -9.82
N VAL A 83 -7.83 -3.56 -10.19
CA VAL A 83 -6.80 -4.30 -9.44
C VAL A 83 -5.53 -3.50 -9.34
N TRP A 84 -5.06 -3.29 -8.11
CA TRP A 84 -3.73 -2.77 -7.81
C TRP A 84 -3.14 -3.59 -6.67
N SER A 85 -1.92 -4.07 -6.83
CA SER A 85 -1.17 -4.74 -5.78
C SER A 85 0.28 -4.27 -5.74
N SER A 86 0.79 -4.10 -4.53
CA SER A 86 2.15 -3.67 -4.29
C SER A 86 2.74 -4.40 -3.10
N SER A 87 4.06 -4.52 -3.12
CA SER A 87 4.81 -5.06 -1.99
C SER A 87 5.97 -4.12 -1.67
N ARG A 88 6.26 -4.00 -0.37
CA ARG A 88 7.55 -3.51 0.06
C ARG A 88 8.45 -4.71 0.22
N ARG A 89 9.60 -4.69 -0.45
CA ARG A 89 10.60 -5.72 -0.23
C ARG A 89 11.27 -5.38 1.11
N CYS A 90 10.92 -6.08 2.18
CA CYS A 90 11.71 -5.98 3.40
C CYS A 90 13.13 -6.43 3.07
N PRO A 91 14.18 -5.63 3.34
CA PRO A 91 15.54 -6.11 3.22
C PRO A 91 15.67 -7.36 4.09
N ALA A 92 16.25 -8.43 3.55
CA ALA A 92 16.58 -9.61 4.33
C ALA A 92 17.36 -9.13 5.56
N ARG A 93 16.87 -9.47 6.76
CA ARG A 93 17.63 -9.22 7.99
C ARG A 93 18.92 -10.01 7.85
N ASN A 94 20.03 -9.35 7.55
CA ASN A 94 21.34 -9.98 7.67
C ASN A 94 21.49 -10.33 9.15
N SER A 95 21.26 -11.59 9.48
CA SER A 95 21.71 -12.17 10.74
C SER A 95 23.23 -12.26 10.65
N SER A 96 23.90 -11.15 10.96
CA SER A 96 25.32 -11.17 11.32
C SER A 96 25.42 -11.95 12.62
N GLY A 97 25.67 -13.25 12.49
CA GLY A 97 25.97 -14.10 13.63
C GLY A 97 27.31 -13.70 14.24
N THR A 98 27.30 -13.54 15.55
CA THR A 98 28.43 -13.81 16.46
C THR A 98 27.87 -14.58 17.65
#